data_AF-A0A0Q7M4X1-F1
#
_entry.id   AF-A0A0Q7M4X1-F1
#
_cell.length_a   1.000
_cell.length_b   1.000
_cell.length_c   1.000
_cell.angle_alpha   90.00
_cell.angle_beta   90.00
_cell.angle_gamma   90.00
#
_symmetry.space_group_name_H-M   'P 1'
#
loop_
_entity.id
_entity.type
_entity.pdbx_description
1 polymer ?
#
loop_
_entity_poly.entity_id
_entity_poly.type
_entity_poly.pdbx_seq_one_letter_code
_entity_poly.pdbx_strand_id
1 'polypeptide(L)'
;MQPVFVAGTGMTRSGKHIDCGLKSLTAEAIGEAIADAGITPSQLQAPHMRNAAAGVMADQVLIPGKVALRGMGIRRIPVVNIENACRRILAVGARYAAGFR
;
A
#
# COMPACT_ATOMS: atom_id res chain seq x y z
N MET A 1 21.69 -11.26 -8.24
CA MET A 1 20.33 -10.70 -8.32
C MET A 1 19.39 -11.81 -7.86
N GLN A 2 18.52 -11.55 -6.88
CA GLN A 2 17.56 -12.56 -6.39
C GLN A 2 16.27 -12.49 -7.22
N PRO A 3 15.60 -13.61 -7.51
CA PRO A 3 14.32 -13.60 -8.22
C PRO A 3 13.26 -12.86 -7.39
N VAL A 4 12.36 -12.14 -8.08
CA VAL A 4 11.27 -11.35 -7.49
C VAL A 4 9.95 -11.82 -8.08
N PHE A 5 8.95 -11.99 -7.23
CA PHE A 5 7.62 -12.47 -7.61
C PHE A 5 6.55 -11.51 -7.11
N VAL A 6 5.43 -11.45 -7.84
CA VAL A 6 4.20 -10.77 -7.40
C VAL A 6 3.30 -11.84 -6.79
N ALA A 7 3.14 -11.79 -5.47
CA ALA A 7 2.33 -12.77 -4.74
C ALA A 7 0.83 -12.45 -4.79
N GLY A 8 0.44 -11.19 -4.93
CA GLY A 8 -0.96 -10.78 -5.05
C GLY A 8 -1.12 -9.33 -5.48
N THR A 9 -2.32 -8.99 -5.95
CA THR A 9 -2.68 -7.67 -6.49
C THR A 9 -4.06 -7.22 -6.00
N GLY A 10 -4.32 -5.92 -5.99
CA GLY A 10 -5.60 -5.35 -5.55
C GLY A 10 -5.76 -3.92 -6.03
N MET A 11 -6.99 -3.50 -6.29
CA MET A 11 -7.28 -2.19 -6.87
C MET A 11 -8.71 -1.76 -6.55
N THR A 12 -8.86 -0.56 -6.00
CA THR A 12 -10.18 0.07 -5.87
C THR A 12 -10.80 0.38 -7.22
N ARG A 13 -12.12 0.35 -7.33
CA ARG A 13 -12.80 0.82 -8.54
C ARG A 13 -12.42 2.26 -8.88
N SER A 14 -12.10 2.52 -10.15
CA SER A 14 -11.90 3.89 -10.64
C SER A 14 -13.23 4.63 -10.66
N GLY A 15 -13.29 5.81 -10.05
CA GLY A 15 -14.52 6.59 -9.98
C GLY A 15 -14.42 7.80 -9.07
N LYS A 16 -15.55 8.49 -8.91
CA LYS A 16 -15.69 9.59 -7.95
C LYS A 16 -16.02 9.00 -6.59
N HIS A 17 -15.07 9.16 -5.67
CA HIS A 17 -15.16 8.66 -4.30
C HIS A 17 -15.44 9.81 -3.35
N ILE A 18 -16.66 10.35 -3.38
CA ILE A 18 -17.02 11.58 -2.65
C ILE A 18 -17.11 11.33 -1.14
N ASP A 19 -17.57 10.16 -0.74
CA ASP A 19 -17.77 9.79 0.67
C ASP A 19 -16.62 8.96 1.26
N CYS A 20 -15.56 8.74 0.47
CA CYS A 20 -14.43 7.90 0.84
C CYS A 20 -13.13 8.71 0.91
N GLY A 21 -12.37 8.53 1.99
CA GLY A 21 -11.07 9.15 2.16
C GLY A 21 -9.92 8.28 1.66
N LEU A 22 -8.72 8.86 1.59
CA LEU A 22 -7.50 8.15 1.20
C LEU A 22 -7.26 6.86 2.01
N LYS A 23 -7.61 6.87 3.30
CA LYS A 23 -7.44 5.71 4.20
C LYS A 23 -8.34 4.54 3.80
N SER A 24 -9.61 4.77 3.50
CA SER A 24 -10.55 3.70 3.14
C SER A 24 -10.16 3.09 1.80
N LEU A 25 -9.84 3.92 0.80
CA LEU A 25 -9.39 3.46 -0.52
C LEU A 25 -8.07 2.68 -0.44
N THR A 26 -7.14 3.12 0.42
CA THR A 26 -5.89 2.39 0.66
C THR A 26 -6.18 1.04 1.33
N ALA A 27 -7.09 0.99 2.30
CA ALA A 27 -7.44 -0.23 3.02
C ALA A 27 -8.12 -1.27 2.10
N GLU A 28 -9.00 -0.83 1.20
CA GLU A 28 -9.65 -1.67 0.19
C GLU A 28 -8.60 -2.32 -0.74
N ALA A 29 -7.80 -1.52 -1.44
CA ALA A 29 -6.84 -2.03 -2.41
C ALA A 29 -5.77 -2.94 -1.77
N ILE A 30 -5.27 -2.59 -0.58
CA ILE A 30 -4.27 -3.41 0.12
C ILE A 30 -4.92 -4.66 0.73
N GLY A 31 -6.16 -4.56 1.23
CA GLY A 31 -6.90 -5.69 1.74
C GLY A 31 -7.09 -6.76 0.67
N GLU A 32 -7.48 -6.36 -0.53
CA GLU A 32 -7.55 -7.25 -1.69
C GLU A 32 -6.19 -7.88 -2.01
N ALA A 33 -5.13 -7.09 -2.10
CA ALA A 33 -3.79 -7.60 -2.43
C ALA A 33 -3.23 -8.59 -1.39
N ILE A 34 -3.51 -8.34 -0.10
CA ILE A 34 -3.11 -9.24 1.00
C ILE A 34 -3.91 -10.55 0.93
N ALA A 35 -5.21 -10.47 0.64
CA ALA A 35 -6.07 -11.63 0.49
C ALA A 35 -5.67 -12.49 -0.72
N ASP A 36 -5.42 -11.85 -1.87
CA ASP A 36 -4.95 -12.51 -3.10
C ASP A 36 -3.59 -13.20 -2.88
N ALA A 37 -2.70 -12.57 -2.10
CA ALA A 37 -1.41 -13.17 -1.74
C ALA A 37 -1.51 -14.31 -0.70
N GLY A 38 -2.66 -14.49 -0.06
CA GLY A 38 -2.85 -15.49 1.01
C GLY A 38 -1.99 -15.22 2.26
N ILE A 39 -1.68 -13.95 2.54
CA ILE A 39 -0.80 -13.56 3.65
C ILE A 39 -1.57 -12.80 4.73
N THR A 40 -0.93 -12.64 5.88
CA THR A 40 -1.40 -11.76 6.96
C THR A 40 -0.63 -10.44 6.96
N PRO A 41 -1.22 -9.32 7.44
CA PRO A 41 -0.53 -8.03 7.50
C PRO A 41 0.78 -8.04 8.31
N SER A 42 0.94 -8.97 9.26
CA SER A 42 2.17 -9.13 10.06
C SER A 42 3.35 -9.70 9.26
N GLN A 43 3.10 -10.32 8.12
CA GLN A 43 4.14 -10.84 7.22
C GLN A 43 4.72 -9.74 6.31
N LEU A 44 4.14 -8.53 6.33
CA LEU A 44 4.68 -7.39 5.60
C LEU A 44 5.94 -6.86 6.27
N GLN A 45 6.97 -6.59 5.46
CA GLN A 45 8.27 -6.14 5.97
C GLN A 45 8.62 -4.71 5.53
N ALA A 46 8.20 -4.30 4.33
CA ALA A 46 8.54 -3.00 3.78
C ALA A 46 7.45 -2.48 2.81
N PRO A 47 6.43 -1.78 3.31
CA PRO A 47 5.43 -1.14 2.46
C PRO A 47 6.00 0.10 1.74
N HIS A 48 5.70 0.19 0.44
CA HIS A 48 6.04 1.34 -0.40
C HIS A 48 4.75 2.01 -0.86
N MET A 49 4.41 3.13 -0.22
CA MET A 49 3.20 3.88 -0.55
C MET A 49 3.52 4.92 -1.61
N ARG A 50 2.69 4.99 -2.66
CA ARG A 50 2.79 6.02 -3.68
C ARG A 50 1.57 6.90 -3.71
N ASN A 51 1.75 8.22 -3.64
CA ASN A 51 0.64 9.17 -3.69
C ASN A 51 1.09 10.52 -4.24
N ALA A 52 0.35 11.06 -5.21
CA ALA A 52 0.62 12.35 -5.85
C ALA A 52 -0.21 13.52 -5.27
N ALA A 53 -1.29 13.24 -4.54
CA ALA A 53 -2.29 14.25 -4.18
C ALA A 53 -2.63 14.29 -2.69
N ALA A 54 -2.04 13.44 -1.84
CA ALA A 54 -2.27 13.48 -0.39
C ALA A 54 -2.00 14.86 0.24
N GLY A 55 -0.96 15.55 -0.23
CA GLY A 55 -0.62 16.88 0.28
C GLY A 55 -1.70 17.92 0.01
N VAL A 56 -2.37 17.85 -1.15
CA VAL A 56 -3.37 18.83 -1.55
C VAL A 56 -4.81 18.42 -1.21
N MET A 57 -5.12 17.12 -1.19
CA MET A 57 -6.48 16.61 -0.97
C MET A 57 -6.75 16.16 0.47
N ALA A 58 -5.71 15.78 1.21
CA ALA A 58 -5.84 15.20 2.54
C ALA A 58 -4.99 15.92 3.60
N ASP A 59 -4.45 17.10 3.25
CA ASP A 59 -3.57 17.91 4.09
C ASP A 59 -2.45 17.09 4.76
N GLN A 60 -1.91 16.13 4.00
CA GLN A 60 -0.90 15.20 4.51
C GLN A 60 0.31 15.13 3.58
N VAL A 61 1.29 15.96 3.91
CA VAL A 61 2.48 16.17 3.08
C VAL A 61 3.62 15.23 3.49
N LEU A 62 3.88 15.10 4.79
CA LEU A 62 5.14 14.51 5.28
C LEU A 62 5.11 12.98 5.37
N ILE A 63 3.95 12.41 5.76
CA ILE A 63 3.86 10.99 6.11
C ILE A 63 2.59 10.29 5.57
N PRO A 64 2.18 10.50 4.30
CA PRO A 64 0.92 9.98 3.77
C PRO A 64 0.77 8.46 3.88
N GLY A 65 1.82 7.68 3.57
CA GLY A 65 1.76 6.22 3.72
C GLY A 65 1.65 5.75 5.16
N LYS A 66 2.37 6.38 6.09
CA LYS A 66 2.26 6.04 7.52
C LYS A 66 0.86 6.34 8.06
N VAL A 67 0.26 7.44 7.60
CA VAL A 67 -1.12 7.81 7.97
C VAL A 67 -2.14 6.87 7.35
N ALA A 68 -1.97 6.50 6.08
CA ALA A 68 -2.87 5.59 5.37
C ALA A 68 -2.84 4.17 5.96
N LEU A 69 -1.65 3.64 6.23
CA LEU A 69 -1.44 2.27 6.68
C LEU A 69 -1.66 2.06 8.19
N ARG A 70 -1.68 3.14 8.99
CA ARG A 70 -1.86 3.07 10.44
C ARG A 70 -3.16 2.34 10.85
N GLY A 71 -4.24 2.55 10.10
CA GLY A 71 -5.54 1.90 10.35
C GLY A 71 -5.53 0.40 10.07
N MET A 72 -4.55 -0.08 9.30
CA MET A 72 -4.42 -1.49 8.88
C MET A 72 -3.51 -2.31 9.81
N GLY A 73 -3.15 -1.76 10.98
CA GLY A 73 -2.22 -2.41 11.92
C GLY A 73 -0.73 -2.32 11.52
N ILE A 74 -0.42 -1.71 10.38
CA ILE A 74 0.94 -1.55 9.86
C ILE A 74 1.61 -0.36 10.56
N ARG A 75 2.19 -0.61 11.74
CA ARG A 75 2.73 0.44 12.63
C ARG A 75 4.22 0.31 12.97
N ARG A 76 4.79 -0.89 12.87
CA ARG A 76 6.15 -1.20 13.37
C ARG A 76 7.17 -1.46 12.27
N ILE A 77 6.78 -1.35 11.02
CA ILE A 77 7.64 -1.55 9.86
C ILE A 77 7.86 -0.22 9.13
N PRO A 78 9.05 0.02 8.57
CA PRO A 78 9.35 1.26 7.87
C PRO A 78 8.48 1.40 6.62
N VAL A 79 7.83 2.56 6.48
CA VAL A 79 7.03 2.90 5.30
C VAL A 79 7.80 3.88 4.44
N VAL A 80 8.04 3.50 3.19
CA VAL A 80 8.67 4.35 2.18
C VAL A 80 7.57 5.08 1.41
N ASN A 81 7.59 6.41 1.43
CA ASN A 81 6.69 7.24 0.62
C ASN A 81 7.38 7.58 -0.70
N ILE A 82 6.66 7.38 -1.81
CA ILE A 82 7.13 7.64 -3.16
C ILE A 82 6.17 8.63 -3.81
N GLU A 83 6.71 9.60 -4.54
CA GLU A 83 5.97 10.60 -5.32
C GLU A 83 6.66 10.69 -6.70
N ASN A 84 5.88 10.70 -7.79
CA ASN A 84 6.34 11.05 -9.14
C ASN A 84 5.11 11.17 -10.07
N ALA A 85 4.24 12.10 -9.71
CA ALA A 85 3.01 12.49 -10.39
C ALA A 85 2.09 11.31 -10.81
N CYS A 86 1.70 11.28 -12.09
CA CYS A 86 0.64 10.41 -12.62
C CYS A 86 0.98 8.92 -12.59
N ARG A 87 2.25 8.56 -12.44
CA ARG A 87 2.62 7.17 -12.27
C ARG A 87 2.08 6.79 -10.87
N ARG A 88 1.13 5.87 -10.76
CA ARG A 88 0.52 5.49 -9.47
C ARG A 88 0.50 3.97 -9.41
N ILE A 89 1.41 3.40 -8.64
CA ILE A 89 1.41 1.97 -8.28
C ILE A 89 1.62 1.93 -6.78
N LEU A 90 0.71 1.23 -6.09
CA LEU A 90 0.84 0.89 -4.69
C LEU A 90 1.57 -0.46 -4.61
N ALA A 91 2.78 -0.48 -4.07
CA ALA A 91 3.58 -1.71 -3.96
C ALA A 91 3.75 -2.07 -2.48
N VAL A 92 3.12 -3.16 -2.07
CA VAL A 92 3.32 -3.72 -0.74
C VAL A 92 4.47 -4.73 -0.83
N GLY A 93 5.66 -4.35 -0.38
CA GLY A 93 6.84 -5.20 -0.42
C GLY A 93 6.77 -6.29 0.65
N ALA A 94 6.39 -7.50 0.25
CA ALA A 94 6.67 -8.70 1.02
C ALA A 94 8.09 -9.16 0.64
N ARG A 95 9.08 -8.86 1.49
CA ARG A 95 10.39 -9.52 1.40
C ARG A 95 10.20 -10.97 1.88
N TYR A 96 9.72 -11.83 0.98
CA TYR A 96 9.72 -13.27 1.17
C TYR A 96 11.16 -13.77 1.02
N ALA A 97 11.84 -13.96 2.15
CA ALA A 97 12.99 -14.85 2.20
C ALA A 97 12.46 -16.27 2.44
N ALA A 98 12.70 -17.15 1.47
CA ALA A 98 12.42 -18.59 1.46
C ALA A 98 10.96 -19.03 1.17
N GLY A 99 10.78 -19.82 0.10
CA GLY A 99 9.86 -20.96 0.17
C GLY A 99 8.77 -21.11 -0.88
N PHE A 100 8.74 -20.36 -1.99
CA PHE A 100 7.91 -20.79 -3.14
C PHE A 100 8.60 -21.97 -3.82
N ARG A 101 8.08 -23.17 -3.57
CA ARG A 101 8.26 -24.34 -4.44
C ARG A 101 7.31 -24.25 -5.61
#